data_AF-L0KSS9-F1
#
_entry.id   AF-L0KSS9-F1
#
_cell.length_a   1.000
_cell.length_b   1.000
_cell.length_c   1.000
_cell.angle_alpha   90.00
_cell.angle_beta   90.00
_cell.angle_gamma   90.00
#
_symmetry.space_group_name_H-M   'P 1'
#
loop_
_entity.id
_entity.type
_entity.pdbx_description
1 polymer ?
#
loop_
_entity_poly.entity_id
_entity_poly.type
_entity_poly.pdbx_seq_one_letter_code
_entity_poly.pdbx_strand_id
1 'polypeptide(L)'
;MSNTDLSILNEVYDIIYDRKSNPIEGSYVCSLLNHRKGINKILEKVGEEAIETILAVKEKEKDQIVCESSDLIFHMLVMFAALDISLEDIAQEMRKRRK
;
A
#
# COMPACT_ATOMS: atom_id res chain seq x y z
N MET A 1 -12.31 -0.02 -22.57
CA MET A 1 -11.62 0.14 -21.27
C MET A 1 -10.68 1.33 -21.41
N SER A 2 -10.68 2.27 -20.47
CA SER A 2 -9.66 3.32 -20.45
C SER A 2 -8.28 2.67 -20.43
N ASN A 3 -7.30 3.31 -21.04
CA ASN A 3 -5.90 2.93 -20.84
C ASN A 3 -5.53 3.37 -19.42
N THR A 4 -5.88 2.56 -18.42
CA THR A 4 -5.61 2.85 -17.02
C THR A 4 -4.12 2.78 -16.79
N ASP A 5 -3.56 3.88 -16.30
CA ASP A 5 -2.14 3.95 -16.00
C ASP A 5 -1.85 3.38 -14.61
N LEU A 6 -1.27 2.19 -14.56
CA LEU A 6 -0.84 1.55 -13.31
C LEU A 6 0.65 1.82 -13.01
N SER A 7 1.35 2.64 -13.81
CA SER A 7 2.72 3.07 -13.50
C SER A 7 2.79 3.76 -12.14
N ILE A 8 1.72 4.45 -11.75
CA ILE A 8 1.58 5.14 -10.46
C ILE A 8 1.90 4.23 -9.27
N LEU A 9 1.59 2.92 -9.34
CA LEU A 9 1.94 1.99 -8.26
C LEU A 9 3.44 1.80 -8.13
N ASN A 10 4.17 1.74 -9.25
CA ASN A 10 5.63 1.69 -9.24
C ASN A 10 6.21 3.02 -8.74
N GLU A 11 5.70 4.16 -9.22
CA GLU A 11 6.17 5.49 -8.80
C GLU A 11 5.99 5.71 -7.29
N VAL A 12 4.83 5.35 -6.75
CA VAL A 12 4.57 5.42 -5.30
C VAL A 12 5.48 4.45 -4.54
N TYR A 13 5.66 3.22 -5.03
CA TYR A 13 6.52 2.24 -4.39
C TYR A 13 7.99 2.68 -4.39
N ASP A 14 8.49 3.26 -5.47
CA ASP A 14 9.84 3.80 -5.58
C ASP A 14 10.06 4.93 -4.56
N ILE A 15 9.08 5.81 -4.37
CA ILE A 15 9.13 6.86 -3.32
C ILE A 15 9.16 6.23 -1.92
N ILE A 16 8.34 5.21 -1.67
CA ILE A 16 8.31 4.50 -0.38
C ILE A 16 9.66 3.83 -0.11
N TYR A 17 10.22 3.16 -1.11
CA TYR A 17 11.51 2.48 -1.01
C TYR A 17 12.66 3.48 -0.86
N ASP A 18 12.64 4.60 -1.58
CA ASP A 18 13.57 5.71 -1.38
C ASP A 18 13.53 6.21 0.06
N ARG A 19 12.34 6.37 0.67
CA ARG A 19 12.21 6.80 2.07
C ARG A 19 12.77 5.78 3.09
N LYS A 20 12.91 4.52 2.71
CA LYS A 20 13.59 3.49 3.51
C LYS A 20 15.10 3.71 3.51
N SER A 21 15.70 4.00 2.35
CA SER A 21 17.15 4.19 2.20
C SER A 21 17.61 5.62 2.52
N ASN A 22 16.78 6.61 2.20
CA ASN A 22 17.00 8.04 2.32
C ASN A 22 15.88 8.66 3.17
N PRO A 23 15.93 8.48 4.51
CA PRO A 23 14.85 8.93 5.39
C PRO A 23 14.74 10.46 5.40
N ILE A 24 13.50 10.95 5.32
CA ILE A 24 13.17 12.38 5.45
C ILE A 24 12.39 12.61 6.74
N GLU A 25 12.86 13.55 7.56
CA GLU A 25 12.19 13.92 8.80
C GLU A 25 10.77 14.44 8.53
N GLY A 26 9.81 14.00 9.35
CA GLY A 26 8.40 14.35 9.18
C GLY A 26 7.64 13.58 8.07
N SER A 27 8.31 12.75 7.27
CA SER A 27 7.63 11.90 6.27
C SER A 27 6.73 10.85 6.95
N TYR A 28 5.49 10.73 6.49
CA TYR A 28 4.57 9.71 6.98
C TYR A 28 5.13 8.29 6.77
N VAL A 29 5.71 8.01 5.60
CA VAL A 29 6.33 6.71 5.31
C VAL A 29 7.47 6.42 6.30
N CYS A 30 8.35 7.39 6.56
CA CYS A 30 9.42 7.23 7.54
C CYS A 30 8.86 6.99 8.96
N SER A 31 7.74 7.63 9.32
CA SER A 31 7.09 7.42 10.62
C SER A 31 6.56 5.99 10.79
N LEU A 32 6.14 5.34 9.70
CA LEU A 32 5.68 3.95 9.71
C LEU A 32 6.87 2.98 9.75
N LEU A 33 7.85 3.18 8.86
CA LEU A 33 9.01 2.30 8.72
C LEU A 33 9.89 2.31 9.98
N ASN A 34 10.05 3.47 10.62
CA ASN A 34 10.89 3.64 11.80
C ASN A 34 10.09 3.61 13.11
N HIS A 35 8.82 3.20 13.06
CA HIS A 35 7.99 3.15 14.26
C HIS A 35 8.56 2.13 15.26
N ARG A 36 8.54 2.45 16.56
CA ARG A 36 9.04 1.55 17.62
C ARG A 36 8.35 0.17 17.69
N LYS A 37 7.12 0.06 17.17
CA LYS A 37 6.38 -1.21 17.06
C LYS A 37 6.85 -2.05 15.86
N GLY A 38 7.76 -1.53 15.03
CA GLY A 38 8.21 -2.15 13.79
C GLY A 38 7.03 -2.49 12.87
N ILE A 39 7.11 -3.67 12.26
CA ILE A 39 6.11 -4.19 11.33
C ILE A 39 4.68 -4.17 11.89
N ASN A 40 4.51 -4.31 13.21
CA ASN A 40 3.17 -4.32 13.82
C ASN A 40 2.42 -3.00 13.61
N LYS A 41 3.11 -1.84 13.55
CA LYS A 41 2.42 -0.57 13.26
C LYS A 41 1.90 -0.52 11.82
N ILE A 42 2.63 -1.11 10.89
CA ILE A 42 2.22 -1.19 9.49
C ILE A 42 1.03 -2.15 9.35
N LEU A 43 1.08 -3.30 10.02
CA LEU A 43 -0.02 -4.27 10.03
C LEU A 43 -1.29 -3.73 10.69
N GLU A 44 -1.16 -2.90 11.74
CA GLU A 44 -2.30 -2.17 12.33
C GLU A 44 -3.01 -1.33 11.26
N LYS A 45 -2.26 -0.58 10.43
CA LYS A 45 -2.84 0.21 9.33
C LYS A 45 -3.45 -0.67 8.25
N VAL A 46 -2.74 -1.69 7.77
CA VAL A 46 -3.30 -2.63 6.77
C VAL A 46 -4.62 -3.24 7.26
N GLY A 47 -4.72 -3.60 8.54
CA GLY A 47 -5.94 -4.12 9.14
C GLY A 47 -7.06 -3.09 9.23
N GLU A 48 -6.75 -1.85 9.62
CA GLU A 48 -7.69 -0.72 9.68
C GLU A 48 -8.33 -0.46 8.32
N GLU A 49 -7.51 -0.22 7.29
CA GLU A 49 -7.98 0.10 5.93
C GLU A 49 -8.77 -1.06 5.29
N ALA A 50 -8.41 -2.30 5.63
CA ALA A 50 -9.15 -3.47 5.17
C ALA A 50 -10.58 -3.50 5.74
N ILE A 51 -10.75 -3.14 7.02
CA ILE A 51 -12.06 -3.05 7.64
C ILE A 51 -12.84 -1.84 7.10
N GLU A 52 -12.19 -0.70 6.93
CA GLU A 52 -12.80 0.51 6.36
C GLU A 52 -13.28 0.27 4.93
N THR A 53 -12.48 -0.40 4.10
CA THR A 53 -12.89 -0.82 2.74
C THR A 53 -14.14 -1.71 2.77
N ILE A 54 -14.21 -2.67 3.69
CA ILE A 54 -15.39 -3.54 3.85
C ILE A 54 -16.64 -2.73 4.23
N LEU A 55 -16.49 -1.75 5.13
CA LEU A 55 -17.58 -0.88 5.56
C LEU A 55 -18.04 0.05 4.43
N ALA A 56 -17.12 0.69 3.70
CA ALA A 56 -17.44 1.54 2.55
C ALA A 56 -18.23 0.77 1.47
N VAL A 57 -17.86 -0.49 1.20
CA VAL A 57 -18.60 -1.37 0.29
C VAL A 57 -20.01 -1.67 0.81
N LYS A 58 -20.15 -1.94 2.11
CA LYS A 58 -21.46 -2.18 2.74
C LYS A 58 -22.37 -0.95 2.66
N GLU A 59 -21.81 0.24 2.75
CA GLU A 59 -22.54 1.52 2.66
C GLU A 59 -22.83 1.95 1.21
N LYS A 60 -22.21 1.28 0.22
CA LYS A 60 -22.40 1.52 -1.23
C LYS A 60 -21.98 2.91 -1.69
N GLU A 61 -21.04 3.53 -0.98
CA GLU A 61 -20.48 4.83 -1.34
C GLU A 61 -19.24 4.67 -2.22
N LYS A 62 -19.41 4.87 -3.54
CA LYS A 62 -18.34 4.63 -4.51
C LYS A 62 -17.04 5.39 -4.19
N ASP A 63 -17.15 6.65 -3.79
CA ASP A 63 -15.99 7.50 -3.54
C ASP A 63 -15.21 7.03 -2.30
N GLN A 64 -15.92 6.62 -1.25
CA GLN A 64 -15.30 5.99 -0.09
C GLN A 64 -14.63 4.67 -0.47
N ILE A 65 -15.28 3.81 -1.26
CA ILE A 65 -14.69 2.54 -1.69
C ILE A 65 -13.35 2.79 -2.40
N VAL A 66 -13.29 3.78 -3.29
CA VAL A 66 -12.04 4.15 -3.99
C VAL A 66 -10.99 4.69 -3.01
N CYS A 67 -11.39 5.53 -2.06
CA CYS A 67 -10.50 6.10 -1.05
C CYS A 67 -9.87 5.00 -0.17
N GLU A 68 -10.70 4.21 0.52
CA GLU A 68 -10.23 3.17 1.45
C GLU A 68 -9.45 2.07 0.73
N SER A 69 -9.85 1.71 -0.51
CA SER A 69 -9.08 0.75 -1.32
C SER A 69 -7.70 1.29 -1.68
N SER A 70 -7.60 2.60 -1.93
CA SER A 70 -6.32 3.25 -2.25
C SER A 70 -5.40 3.29 -1.03
N ASP A 71 -5.94 3.58 0.15
CA ASP A 71 -5.19 3.56 1.41
C ASP A 71 -4.76 2.15 1.80
N LEU A 72 -5.62 1.14 1.61
CA LEU A 72 -5.25 -0.26 1.76
C LEU A 72 -4.08 -0.64 0.84
N ILE A 73 -4.15 -0.29 -0.45
CA ILE A 73 -3.07 -0.55 -1.40
C ILE A 73 -1.79 0.16 -0.97
N PHE A 74 -1.86 1.45 -0.60
CA PHE A 74 -0.71 2.22 -0.12
C PHE A 74 -0.05 1.54 1.08
N HIS A 75 -0.84 1.13 2.08
CA HIS A 75 -0.31 0.47 3.26
C HIS A 75 0.26 -0.93 2.97
N MET A 76 -0.27 -1.65 1.98
CA MET A 76 0.38 -2.85 1.45
C MET A 76 1.72 -2.56 0.78
N LEU A 77 1.84 -1.47 0.00
CA LEU A 77 3.13 -1.06 -0.60
C LEU A 77 4.18 -0.74 0.48
N VAL A 78 3.80 -0.03 1.54
CA VAL A 78 4.67 0.22 2.70
C VAL A 78 5.09 -1.09 3.39
N MET A 79 4.15 -2.03 3.55
CA MET A 79 4.44 -3.36 4.10
C MET A 79 5.44 -4.13 3.23
N PHE A 80 5.27 -4.11 1.91
CA PHE A 80 6.19 -4.77 0.98
C PHE A 80 7.60 -4.18 1.06
N ALA A 81 7.72 -2.85 1.08
CA ALA A 81 9.02 -2.19 1.24
C ALA A 81 9.68 -2.51 2.59
N ALA A 82 8.90 -2.59 3.68
CA ALA A 82 9.40 -2.97 5.00
C ALA A 82 9.94 -4.41 5.05
N LEU A 83 9.40 -5.29 4.19
CA LEU A 83 9.77 -6.71 4.10
C LEU A 83 10.73 -7.03 2.93
N ASP A 84 11.20 -6.01 2.19
CA ASP A 84 12.02 -6.17 0.97
C ASP A 84 11.36 -7.05 -0.11
N ILE A 85 10.03 -6.97 -0.23
CA ILE A 85 9.25 -7.62 -1.28
C ILE A 85 9.04 -6.62 -2.42
N SER A 86 9.46 -6.96 -3.64
CA SER A 86 9.31 -6.08 -4.80
C SER A 86 7.91 -6.16 -5.43
N LEU A 87 7.50 -5.12 -6.14
CA LEU A 87 6.28 -5.19 -6.96
C LEU A 87 6.37 -6.21 -8.09
N GLU A 88 7.57 -6.57 -8.56
CA GLU A 88 7.75 -7.64 -9.54
C GLU A 88 7.42 -9.01 -8.93
N ASP A 89 7.79 -9.26 -7.66
CA ASP A 89 7.41 -10.49 -6.96
C ASP A 89 5.88 -10.64 -6.90
N ILE A 90 5.18 -9.55 -6.53
CA ILE A 90 3.72 -9.50 -6.53
C ILE A 90 3.14 -9.68 -7.93
N ALA A 91 3.71 -9.01 -8.93
CA ALA A 91 3.27 -9.10 -10.32
C ALA A 91 3.42 -10.51 -10.87
N GLN A 92 4.52 -11.20 -10.61
CA GLN A 92 4.74 -12.60 -11.01
C GLN A 92 3.68 -13.51 -10.41
N GLU A 93 3.38 -13.34 -9.12
CA GLU A 93 2.36 -14.12 -8.43
C GLU A 93 0.95 -13.82 -8.99
N MET A 94 0.66 -12.56 -9.33
CA MET A 94 -0.59 -12.18 -10.01
C MET A 94 -0.70 -12.75 -11.43
N ARG A 95 0.40 -12.80 -12.19
CA ARG A 95 0.42 -13.42 -13.54
C ARG A 95 0.00 -14.89 -13.49
N LYS A 96 0.32 -15.61 -12.42
CA LYS A 96 -0.11 -17.00 -12.22
C LYS A 96 -1.63 -17.16 -12.03
N ARG A 97 -2.32 -16.11 -11.55
CA ARG A 97 -3.79 -16.08 -11.35
C ARG A 97 -4.56 -15.74 -12.62
N ARG A 98 -3.93 -15.06 -13.59
CA ARG A 98 -4.53 -14.63 -14.87
C ARG A 98 -4.79 -15.79 -15.86
N LYS A 99 -4.82 -17.04 -15.41
CA LYS A 99 -5.05 -18.19 -16.29
C LYS A 99 -6.46 -18.17 -16.85
#